data_AF-A0A6G2KHI7-F1
#
_entry.id   AF-A0A6G2KHI7-F1
#
_cell.length_a   1.000
_cell.length_b   1.000
_cell.length_c   1.000
_cell.angle_alpha   90.00
_cell.angle_beta   90.00
_cell.angle_gamma   90.00
#
_symmetry.space_group_name_H-M   'P 1'
#
loop_
_entity.id
_entity.type
_entity.pdbx_description
1 polymer ?
#
loop_
_entity_poly.entity_id
_entity_poly.type
_entity_poly.pdbx_seq_one_letter_code
_entity_poly.pdbx_strand_id
1 'polypeptide(L)'
;MAQTARVKLTSISLPKLNGVCGEIMGIGKNTGVRIKGPTPLPIKRLHVATRKSPCGNGTETYEKWEMRLHRRVIDISADDKVIRQLMRLRIPDDVYIELLLT
;
A
#
# COMPACT_ATOMS: atom_id res chain seq x y z
N MET A 1 12.37 -5.75 25.44
CA MET A 1 12.01 -4.59 24.60
C MET A 1 10.89 -5.03 23.68
N ALA A 2 9.76 -4.33 23.64
CA ALA A 2 8.67 -4.68 22.73
C ALA A 2 9.10 -4.28 21.31
N GLN A 3 9.40 -5.26 20.46
CA GLN A 3 9.66 -5.02 19.05
C GLN A 3 8.37 -4.57 18.38
N THR A 4 8.47 -3.63 17.46
CA THR A 4 7.35 -3.08 16.71
C THR A 4 7.54 -3.37 15.23
N ALA A 5 6.55 -4.04 14.63
CA ALA A 5 6.53 -4.32 13.21
C ALA A 5 5.74 -3.21 12.51
N ARG A 6 6.38 -2.56 11.54
CA ARG A 6 5.75 -1.56 10.68
C ARG A 6 5.45 -2.18 9.32
N VAL A 7 4.16 -2.29 9.01
CA VAL A 7 3.66 -2.81 7.73
C VAL A 7 3.36 -1.63 6.82
N LYS A 8 4.07 -1.52 5.69
CA LYS A 8 3.76 -0.54 4.65
C LYS A 8 3.03 -1.26 3.52
N LEU A 9 1.85 -0.74 3.16
CA LEU A 9 1.09 -1.21 2.02
C LEU A 9 1.11 -0.14 0.93
N THR A 10 1.37 -0.55 -0.31
CA THR A 10 1.35 0.32 -1.48
C THR A 10 0.52 -0.36 -2.58
N SER A 11 -0.42 0.37 -3.18
CA SER A 11 -1.20 -0.14 -4.31
C SER A 11 -1.68 0.99 -5.21
N ILE A 12 -1.98 0.65 -6.46
CA ILE A 12 -2.65 1.54 -7.41
C ILE A 12 -4.17 1.51 -7.17
N SER A 13 -4.72 0.38 -6.69
CA SER A 13 -6.15 0.19 -6.50
C SER A 13 -6.56 0.43 -5.04
N LEU A 14 -7.34 1.48 -4.81
CA LEU A 14 -7.88 1.84 -3.50
C LEU A 14 -8.83 0.78 -2.88
N PRO A 15 -9.77 0.14 -3.61
CA PRO A 15 -10.65 -0.87 -3.00
C PRO A 15 -9.88 -2.11 -2.54
N LYS A 16 -8.92 -2.60 -3.35
CA LYS A 16 -8.09 -3.75 -2.99
C LYS A 16 -7.21 -3.45 -1.77
N LEU A 17 -6.62 -2.25 -1.72
CA LEU A 17 -5.82 -1.80 -0.57
C LEU A 17 -6.63 -1.72 0.72
N ASN A 18 -7.87 -1.21 0.65
CA ASN A 18 -8.75 -1.13 1.81
C ASN A 18 -9.20 -2.51 2.29
N GLY A 19 -9.46 -3.45 1.37
CA GLY A 19 -9.76 -4.85 1.71
C GLY A 19 -8.63 -5.48 2.52
N VAL A 20 -7.39 -5.41 2.01
CA VAL A 20 -6.21 -5.95 2.70
C VAL A 20 -5.95 -5.25 4.05
N CYS A 21 -6.13 -3.91 4.12
CA CYS A 21 -6.08 -3.19 5.41
C CYS A 21 -7.11 -3.72 6.42
N GLY A 22 -8.33 -3.99 5.97
CA GLY A 22 -9.40 -4.54 6.79
C GLY A 22 -9.05 -5.92 7.35
N GLU A 23 -8.53 -6.80 6.51
CA GLU A 23 -8.09 -8.14 6.91
C GLU A 23 -6.95 -8.09 7.95
N ILE A 24 -5.93 -7.24 7.73
CA ILE A 24 -4.83 -7.05 8.68
C ILE A 24 -5.33 -6.52 10.03
N MET A 25 -6.25 -5.55 10.01
CA MET A 25 -6.87 -5.04 11.23
C MET A 25 -7.69 -6.13 11.95
N GLY A 26 -8.39 -6.98 11.20
CA GLY A 26 -9.14 -8.10 11.76
C GLY A 26 -8.25 -9.10 12.49
N ILE A 27 -7.09 -9.44 11.91
CA ILE A 27 -6.12 -10.36 12.52
C ILE A 27 -5.60 -9.81 13.85
N GLY A 28 -5.19 -8.55 13.90
CA GLY A 28 -4.67 -8.02 15.16
C GLY A 28 -5.75 -7.82 16.23
N LYS A 29 -7.01 -7.54 15.85
CA LYS A 29 -8.14 -7.56 16.79
C LYS A 29 -8.38 -8.95 17.38
N ASN A 30 -8.39 -9.98 16.54
CA ASN A 30 -8.59 -11.37 16.98
C ASN A 30 -7.46 -11.85 17.90
N THR A 31 -6.24 -11.34 17.72
CA THR A 31 -5.07 -11.72 18.53
C THR A 31 -4.93 -10.87 19.80
N GLY A 32 -5.74 -9.81 19.95
CA GLY A 32 -5.68 -8.92 21.11
C GLY A 32 -4.43 -8.02 21.15
N VAL A 33 -3.75 -7.84 20.02
CA VAL A 33 -2.49 -7.10 19.94
C VAL A 33 -2.75 -5.62 19.70
N ARG A 34 -1.91 -4.76 20.28
CA ARG A 34 -1.99 -3.31 20.06
C ARG A 34 -1.64 -2.99 18.61
N ILE A 35 -2.63 -2.51 17.86
CA ILE A 35 -2.49 -2.00 16.49
C ILE A 35 -2.67 -0.49 16.50
N LYS A 36 -1.78 0.23 15.83
CA LYS A 36 -2.07 1.58 15.35
C LYS A 36 -2.63 1.45 13.94
N GLY A 37 -3.86 1.95 13.77
CA GLY A 37 -4.67 1.73 12.57
C GLY A 37 -4.00 2.17 11.26
N PRO A 38 -4.63 1.85 10.11
CA PRO A 38 -4.10 2.15 8.80
C PRO A 38 -3.98 3.66 8.60
N THR A 39 -2.78 4.16 8.81
CA THR A 39 -2.46 5.58 8.70
C THR A 39 -2.27 5.90 7.21
N PRO A 40 -3.09 6.79 6.64
CA PRO A 40 -2.95 7.18 5.26
C PRO A 40 -1.70 8.04 5.06
N LEU A 41 -0.80 7.59 4.20
CA LEU A 41 0.28 8.44 3.72
C LEU A 41 -0.18 9.25 2.51
N PRO A 42 0.46 10.41 2.25
CA PRO A 42 0.25 11.16 1.03
C PRO A 42 0.42 10.28 -0.21
N ILE A 43 -0.51 10.44 -1.15
CA ILE A 43 -0.53 9.70 -2.41
C ILE A 43 0.63 10.21 -3.27
N LYS A 44 1.47 9.31 -3.77
CA LYS A 44 2.47 9.67 -4.78
C LYS A 44 1.78 9.71 -6.14
N ARG A 45 1.85 10.87 -6.82
CA ARG A 45 1.35 11.05 -8.18
C ARG A 45 2.54 11.03 -9.13
N LEU A 46 2.54 10.11 -10.07
CA LEU A 46 3.53 10.01 -11.12
C LEU A 46 2.91 10.60 -12.38
N HIS A 47 3.44 11.74 -12.83
CA HIS A 47 2.98 12.43 -14.02
C HIS A 47 3.93 12.16 -15.17
N VAL A 48 3.38 11.72 -16.30
CA VAL A 48 4.13 11.54 -17.55
C VAL A 48 3.39 12.30 -18.64
N ALA A 49 4.05 13.30 -19.21
CA ALA A 49 3.53 14.06 -20.34
C ALA A 49 4.18 13.55 -21.62
N THR A 50 3.38 13.10 -22.59
CA THR A 50 3.84 12.65 -23.90
C THR A 50 3.18 13.46 -25.00
N ARG A 51 3.85 13.59 -26.14
CA ARG A 51 3.20 14.13 -27.34
C ARG A 51 2.20 13.09 -27.84
N LYS A 52 1.01 13.53 -28.25
CA LYS A 52 -0.01 12.64 -28.82
C LYS A 52 0.43 12.07 -30.17
N SER A 53 1.03 12.93 -30.99
CA SER A 53 1.51 12.55 -32.32
C SER A 53 2.83 11.79 -32.22
N PRO A 54 3.01 10.69 -32.97
CA PRO A 54 4.29 10.03 -33.10
C PRO A 54 5.27 10.80 -34.02
N CYS A 55 4.76 11.66 -34.90
CA CYS A 55 5.55 12.44 -35.85
C CYS A 55 5.59 13.94 -35.50
N GLY A 56 6.55 14.65 -36.10
CA GLY A 56 6.79 16.08 -35.84
C GLY A 56 5.72 17.04 -36.38
N ASN A 57 4.89 16.59 -37.33
CA ASN A 57 3.90 17.41 -38.02
C ASN A 57 2.59 17.55 -37.24
N GLY A 58 1.85 18.62 -37.53
CA GLY A 58 0.55 18.94 -36.91
C GLY A 58 0.64 19.78 -35.64
N THR A 59 -0.50 20.08 -35.04
CA THR A 59 -0.61 20.92 -33.82
C THR A 59 0.06 20.24 -32.62
N GLU A 60 0.80 21.03 -31.83
CA GLU A 60 1.45 20.56 -30.60
C GLU A 60 0.39 20.21 -29.54
N THR A 61 0.01 18.94 -29.51
CA THR A 61 -0.94 18.39 -28.55
C THR A 61 -0.25 17.38 -27.65
N TYR A 62 -0.51 17.50 -26.34
CA TYR A 62 0.11 16.69 -25.30
C TYR A 62 -0.94 15.89 -24.55
N GLU A 63 -0.55 14.68 -24.21
CA GLU A 63 -1.30 13.77 -23.35
C GLU A 63 -0.65 13.78 -21.98
N LYS A 64 -1.49 13.87 -20.94
CA LYS A 64 -1.05 13.90 -19.54
C LYS A 64 -1.52 12.63 -18.87
N TRP A 65 -0.60 11.72 -18.66
CA TRP A 65 -0.84 10.46 -17.97
C TRP A 65 -0.52 10.64 -16.48
N GLU A 66 -1.38 10.11 -15.61
CA GLU A 66 -1.17 10.10 -14.16
C GLU A 66 -1.32 8.67 -13.62
N MET A 67 -0.33 8.22 -12.86
CA MET A 67 -0.44 7.04 -12.02
C MET A 67 -0.45 7.45 -10.54
N ARG A 68 -1.45 6.97 -9.79
CA ARG A 68 -1.65 7.27 -8.38
C ARG A 68 -1.27 6.07 -7.53
N LEU A 69 -0.30 6.25 -6.65
CA LEU A 69 0.14 5.23 -5.70
C LEU A 69 -0.39 5.57 -4.31
N HIS A 70 -1.35 4.77 -3.86
CA HIS A 70 -1.94 4.87 -2.54
C HIS A 70 -1.09 4.10 -1.53
N ARG A 71 -0.73 4.78 -0.44
CA ARG A 71 0.15 4.25 0.59
C ARG A 71 -0.55 4.25 1.94
N ARG A 72 -0.36 3.17 2.70
CA ARG A 72 -0.86 3.00 4.07
C ARG A 72 0.26 2.44 4.94
N VAL A 73 0.28 2.86 6.20
CA VAL A 73 1.16 2.27 7.21
C VAL A 73 0.32 1.76 8.36
N ILE A 74 0.62 0.55 8.82
CA ILE A 74 0.04 -0.05 10.01
C ILE A 74 1.20 -0.40 10.93
N ASP A 75 1.17 0.09 12.17
CA ASP A 75 2.14 -0.30 13.19
C ASP A 75 1.50 -1.34 14.11
N ILE A 76 2.15 -2.49 14.26
CA ILE A 76 1.68 -3.63 15.05
C ILE A 76 2.77 -3.98 16.07
N SER A 77 2.38 -4.31 17.30
CA SER A 77 3.34 -4.90 18.25
C SER A 77 3.81 -6.26 17.73
N ALA A 78 5.12 -6.46 17.62
CA ALA A 78 5.68 -7.67 17.06
C ALA A 78 5.55 -8.82 18.06
N ASP A 79 4.61 -9.72 17.78
CA ASP A 79 4.51 -11.03 18.40
C ASP A 79 4.68 -12.07 17.28
N ASP A 80 5.48 -13.11 17.51
CA ASP A 80 5.86 -14.07 16.46
C ASP A 80 4.63 -14.78 15.87
N LYS A 81 3.60 -14.97 16.69
CA LYS A 81 2.32 -15.53 16.28
C LYS A 81 1.62 -14.66 15.23
N VAL A 82 1.63 -13.35 15.43
CA VAL A 82 0.99 -12.39 14.51
C VAL A 82 1.75 -12.31 13.20
N ILE A 83 3.09 -12.27 13.25
CA ILE A 83 3.93 -12.21 12.04
C ILE A 83 3.68 -13.42 11.15
N ARG A 84 3.65 -14.63 11.72
CA ARG A 84 3.34 -15.86 10.97
C ARG A 84 1.95 -15.86 10.37
N GLN A 85 0.96 -15.30 11.07
CA GLN A 85 -0.40 -15.21 10.58
C GLN A 85 -0.54 -14.16 9.46
N LEU A 86 0.21 -13.07 9.54
CA LEU A 86 0.25 -12.01 8.52
C LEU A 86 0.89 -12.50 7.22
N MET A 87 1.95 -13.33 7.30
CA MET A 87 2.56 -13.97 6.13
C MET A 87 1.66 -14.99 5.42
N ARG A 88 0.62 -15.49 6.08
CA ARG A 88 -0.35 -16.45 5.51
C ARG A 88 -1.51 -15.77 4.78
N LEU A 89 -1.62 -14.45 4.86
CA LEU A 89 -2.66 -13.71 4.14
C LEU A 89 -2.50 -13.92 2.63
N ARG A 90 -3.63 -14.09 1.94
CA ARG A 90 -3.66 -14.12 0.48
C ARG A 90 -3.66 -12.68 -0.01
N ILE A 91 -2.48 -12.20 -0.40
CA ILE A 91 -2.31 -10.83 -0.88
C ILE A 91 -2.65 -10.82 -2.38
N PRO A 92 -3.57 -9.97 -2.85
CA PRO A 92 -3.81 -9.79 -4.28
C PRO A 92 -2.58 -9.16 -4.95
N ASP A 93 -2.30 -9.54 -6.20
CA ASP A 93 -1.07 -9.18 -6.93
C ASP A 93 -0.84 -7.65 -7.06
N ASP A 94 -1.91 -6.84 -7.00
CA ASP A 94 -1.86 -5.38 -7.11
C ASP A 94 -1.45 -4.67 -5.82
N VAL A 95 -1.26 -5.39 -4.71
CA VAL A 95 -0.93 -4.82 -3.40
C VAL A 95 0.47 -5.25 -3.00
N TYR A 96 1.36 -4.28 -2.91
CA TYR A 96 2.72 -4.47 -2.45
C TYR A 96 2.82 -4.24 -0.94
N ILE A 97 3.44 -5.19 -0.22
CA ILE A 97 3.59 -5.15 1.24
C ILE A 97 5.08 -5.17 1.59
N GLU A 98 5.50 -4.22 2.42
CA GLU A 98 6.83 -4.22 3.05
C GLU A 98 6.66 -4.36 4.56
N LEU A 99 7.44 -5.26 5.15
CA LEU A 99 7.54 -5.46 6.60
C LEU A 99 8.89 -4.94 7.09
N LEU A 100 8.84 -4.04 8.07
CA LEU A 100 10.02 -3.51 8.75
C LEU A 100 9.92 -3.85 10.23
N LEU A 101 10.88 -4.61 10.74
CA LEU A 101 11.02 -4.94 12.16
C LEU A 101 11.91 -3.87 12.82
N THR A 102 11.39 -3.23 13.88
CA THR A 102 12.09 -2.18 14.64
C THR A 102 12.06 -2.48 16.12
#